data_AF-A0A5E5A2P2-F1
#
_entry.id   AF-A0A5E5A2P2-F1
#
_cell.length_a   1.000
_cell.length_b   1.000
_cell.length_c   1.000
_cell.angle_alpha   90.00
_cell.angle_beta   90.00
_cell.angle_gamma   90.00
#
_symmetry.space_group_name_H-M   'P 1'
#
loop_
_entity.id
_entity.type
_entity.pdbx_description
1 polymer ?
#
loop_
_entity_poly.entity_id
_entity_poly.type
_entity_poly.pdbx_seq_one_letter_code
_entity_poly.pdbx_strand_id
1 'polypeptide(L)'
;MAKSTTSSLPATAPDAPDVHEASVARAAARRGTAPRAGKTARQVTPAPIAQQHLLDAAVELFHTEGVRAVGVDAVVKRAGVNKMSLYRQFASKDDLILAYLDHMQTASLARIDESIAKHPGEPRAQMLQIFVDLAERASRPGYRGCPFVNVAAEFPDPAHAARVSVVNYKAEVVRRFTTLVTAAGLKEPAPLVDALSLILEGAYAASQTFGPGSPPLRILPTVAHRIIEAGMAGELTA
;
A
#
# COMPACT_ATOMS: atom_id res chain seq x y z
N MET A 1 -47.01 -25.32 18.75
CA MET A 1 -48.05 -25.51 17.70
C MET A 1 -47.83 -24.42 16.66
N ALA A 2 -47.75 -24.65 15.35
CA ALA A 2 -47.60 -25.90 14.58
C ALA A 2 -46.97 -25.58 13.19
N LYS A 3 -46.16 -26.51 12.64
CA LYS A 3 -45.90 -26.88 11.21
C LYS A 3 -45.87 -25.73 10.16
N SER A 4 -44.83 -25.43 9.37
CA SER A 4 -43.85 -26.25 8.60
C SER A 4 -44.45 -27.20 7.55
N THR A 5 -44.30 -26.83 6.26
CA THR A 5 -44.06 -27.63 5.01
C THR A 5 -44.25 -26.67 3.80
N THR A 6 -43.26 -26.29 2.97
CA THR A 6 -42.52 -27.00 1.90
C THR A 6 -43.30 -27.39 0.62
N SER A 7 -42.58 -27.39 -0.51
CA SER A 7 -42.99 -27.70 -1.91
C SER A 7 -43.66 -26.53 -2.67
N SER A 8 -43.44 -26.31 -3.98
CA SER A 8 -42.84 -27.17 -5.02
C SER A 8 -42.01 -26.39 -6.06
N LEU A 9 -41.01 -27.06 -6.66
CA LEU A 9 -40.51 -26.75 -8.01
C LEU A 9 -41.43 -27.37 -9.07
N PRO A 10 -41.37 -26.89 -10.32
CA PRO A 10 -41.12 -27.84 -11.41
C PRO A 10 -39.98 -27.39 -12.35
N ALA A 11 -39.36 -28.37 -12.99
CA ALA A 11 -38.40 -28.17 -14.07
C ALA A 11 -39.09 -28.19 -15.44
N THR A 12 -38.49 -27.52 -16.44
CA THR A 12 -38.56 -27.89 -17.86
C THR A 12 -37.46 -27.18 -18.64
N ALA A 13 -36.59 -27.96 -19.29
CA ALA A 13 -36.00 -27.60 -20.59
C ALA A 13 -36.71 -28.44 -21.66
N PRO A 14 -36.97 -27.86 -22.84
CA PRO A 14 -36.42 -28.39 -24.10
C PRO A 14 -35.94 -27.23 -25.01
N ASP A 15 -35.35 -27.41 -26.20
CA ASP A 15 -34.89 -28.59 -26.94
C ASP A 15 -33.73 -28.15 -27.87
N ALA A 16 -32.96 -29.11 -28.38
CA ALA A 16 -32.07 -28.90 -29.53
C ALA A 16 -32.60 -29.69 -30.74
N PRO A 17 -32.52 -29.16 -31.98
CA PRO A 17 -32.66 -29.98 -33.17
C PRO A 17 -31.30 -30.59 -33.58
N ASP A 18 -31.28 -31.92 -33.69
CA ASP A 18 -30.25 -32.71 -34.38
C ASP A 18 -30.73 -33.07 -35.81
N VAL A 19 -29.99 -33.92 -36.54
CA VAL A 19 -30.22 -34.50 -37.89
C VAL A 19 -29.97 -33.59 -39.09
N HIS A 20 -29.47 -34.01 -40.27
CA HIS A 20 -28.79 -35.21 -40.85
C HIS A 20 -28.15 -34.69 -42.18
N GLU A 21 -27.17 -35.26 -42.89
CA GLU A 21 -26.17 -36.35 -42.74
C GLU A 21 -25.13 -36.19 -43.90
N ALA A 22 -24.20 -37.16 -44.07
CA ALA A 22 -23.47 -37.51 -45.29
C ALA A 22 -22.27 -36.62 -45.71
N SER A 23 -21.21 -37.14 -46.36
CA SER A 23 -20.73 -38.52 -46.50
C SER A 23 -19.26 -38.52 -46.99
N VAL A 24 -18.46 -39.43 -46.40
CA VAL A 24 -17.22 -40.08 -46.89
C VAL A 24 -16.50 -39.51 -48.14
N ALA A 25 -15.24 -39.12 -47.96
CA ALA A 25 -14.20 -39.24 -49.00
C ALA A 25 -12.80 -39.53 -48.42
N ARG A 26 -12.18 -40.65 -48.79
CA ARG A 26 -10.75 -40.94 -48.57
C ARG A 26 -9.91 -40.29 -49.66
N ALA A 27 -8.78 -39.64 -49.32
CA ALA A 27 -7.64 -39.54 -50.24
C ALA A 27 -6.28 -39.28 -49.56
N ALA A 28 -5.31 -40.14 -49.90
CA ALA A 28 -3.87 -39.90 -50.03
C ALA A 28 -3.10 -39.00 -49.03
N ALA A 29 -2.15 -39.62 -48.34
CA ALA A 29 -1.07 -38.93 -47.63
C ALA A 29 -0.19 -38.07 -48.56
N ARG A 30 0.15 -36.86 -48.12
CA ARG A 30 1.35 -36.13 -48.55
C ARG A 30 2.14 -35.67 -47.33
N ARG A 31 3.41 -36.06 -47.27
CA ARG A 31 4.35 -35.67 -46.20
C ARG A 31 4.74 -34.21 -46.39
N GLY A 32 4.03 -33.30 -45.72
CA GLY A 32 4.49 -31.92 -45.53
C GLY A 32 5.46 -31.87 -44.35
N THR A 33 6.67 -31.37 -44.56
CA THR A 33 7.65 -31.11 -43.49
C THR A 33 7.06 -30.12 -42.48
N ALA A 34 6.93 -30.55 -41.22
CA ALA A 34 6.53 -29.66 -40.14
C ALA A 34 7.51 -28.48 -40.03
N PRO A 35 7.03 -27.22 -39.92
CA PRO A 35 7.92 -26.10 -39.66
C PRO A 35 8.56 -26.30 -38.29
N ARG A 36 9.90 -26.23 -38.24
CA ARG A 36 10.63 -26.18 -36.97
C ARG A 36 10.01 -25.06 -36.12
N ALA A 37 9.55 -25.40 -34.91
CA ALA A 37 9.10 -24.41 -33.95
C ALA A 37 10.21 -23.37 -33.76
N GLY A 38 10.01 -22.18 -34.32
CA GLY A 38 10.92 -21.07 -34.13
C GLY A 38 11.01 -20.78 -32.64
N LYS A 39 12.23 -20.66 -32.10
CA LYS A 39 12.43 -20.13 -30.75
C LYS A 39 11.69 -18.80 -30.70
N THR A 40 10.60 -18.72 -29.94
CA THR A 40 9.88 -17.47 -29.72
C THR A 40 10.91 -16.45 -29.27
N ALA A 41 11.09 -15.39 -30.07
CA ALA A 41 12.09 -14.38 -29.78
C ALA A 41 11.80 -13.86 -28.37
N ARG A 42 12.76 -14.03 -27.46
CA ARG A 42 12.62 -13.66 -26.05
C ARG A 42 12.29 -12.17 -26.03
N GLN A 43 11.01 -11.84 -25.79
CA GLN A 43 10.55 -10.46 -25.79
C GLN A 43 11.33 -9.72 -24.71
N VAL A 44 12.18 -8.79 -25.15
CA VAL A 44 12.94 -7.94 -24.25
C VAL A 44 12.02 -6.79 -23.89
N THR A 45 11.37 -6.88 -22.73
CA THR A 45 10.65 -5.74 -22.14
C THR A 45 11.60 -4.54 -22.07
N PRO A 46 11.25 -3.38 -22.65
CA PRO A 46 12.08 -2.18 -22.57
C PRO A 46 12.45 -1.84 -21.13
N ALA A 47 13.67 -1.38 -20.89
CA ALA A 47 14.20 -1.20 -19.53
C ALA A 47 13.29 -0.36 -18.60
N PRO A 48 12.74 0.81 -19.02
CA PRO A 48 11.84 1.58 -18.17
C PRO A 48 10.55 0.84 -17.80
N ILE A 49 9.99 0.07 -18.72
CA ILE A 49 8.77 -0.73 -18.48
C ILE A 49 9.09 -1.87 -17.51
N ALA A 50 10.24 -2.53 -17.67
CA ALA A 50 10.70 -3.55 -16.74
C ALA A 50 10.96 -2.98 -15.33
N GLN A 51 11.52 -1.77 -15.23
CA GLN A 51 11.74 -1.08 -13.94
C GLN A 51 10.41 -0.77 -13.25
N GLN A 52 9.43 -0.23 -13.97
CA GLN A 52 8.11 0.07 -13.42
C GLN A 52 7.40 -1.19 -12.93
N HIS A 53 7.33 -2.25 -13.75
CA HIS A 53 6.70 -3.52 -13.36
C HIS A 53 7.33 -4.14 -12.10
N LEU A 54 8.65 -3.99 -11.94
CA LEU A 54 9.40 -4.44 -10.77
C LEU A 54 9.06 -3.61 -9.53
N LEU A 55 8.95 -2.29 -9.68
CA LEU A 55 8.56 -1.39 -8.60
C LEU A 55 7.12 -1.64 -8.17
N ASP A 56 6.17 -1.78 -9.11
CA ASP A 56 4.76 -2.07 -8.82
C ASP A 56 4.61 -3.40 -8.06
N ALA A 57 5.30 -4.44 -8.53
CA ALA A 57 5.35 -5.74 -7.85
C ALA A 57 5.98 -5.66 -6.46
N ALA A 58 7.02 -4.83 -6.28
CA ALA A 58 7.63 -4.61 -4.97
C ALA A 58 6.72 -3.82 -4.03
N VAL A 59 6.04 -2.77 -4.51
CA VAL A 59 5.05 -2.00 -3.74
C VAL A 59 3.94 -2.89 -3.23
N GLU A 60 3.37 -3.74 -4.09
CA GLU A 60 2.31 -4.68 -3.70
C GLU A 60 2.81 -5.69 -2.66
N LEU A 61 3.89 -6.43 -2.97
CA LEU A 61 4.38 -7.52 -2.14
C LEU A 61 5.00 -7.03 -0.82
N PHE A 62 5.90 -6.03 -0.85
CA PHE A 62 6.56 -5.54 0.36
C PHE A 62 5.56 -4.88 1.33
N HIS A 63 4.52 -4.20 0.83
CA HIS A 63 3.52 -3.59 1.70
C HIS A 63 2.56 -4.61 2.32
N THR A 64 2.24 -5.70 1.60
CA THR A 64 1.24 -6.69 2.05
C THR A 64 1.84 -7.89 2.80
N GLU A 65 3.02 -8.37 2.40
CA GLU A 65 3.67 -9.58 2.91
C GLU A 65 4.93 -9.30 3.75
N GLY A 66 5.51 -8.09 3.67
CA GLY A 66 6.71 -7.68 4.41
C GLY A 66 8.01 -7.80 3.60
N VAL A 67 8.95 -6.91 3.87
CA VAL A 67 10.15 -6.73 3.03
C VAL A 67 11.11 -7.92 3.13
N ARG A 68 11.36 -8.47 4.32
CA ARG A 68 12.27 -9.60 4.55
C ARG A 68 11.69 -10.91 4.04
N ALA A 69 10.38 -11.12 4.22
CA ALA A 69 9.69 -12.34 3.79
C ALA A 69 9.67 -12.49 2.25
N VAL A 70 9.49 -11.39 1.51
CA VAL A 70 9.41 -11.41 0.05
C VAL A 70 10.81 -11.56 -0.58
N GLY A 71 11.04 -12.70 -1.24
CA GLY A 71 12.25 -12.94 -2.03
C GLY A 71 12.24 -12.24 -3.40
N VAL A 72 13.43 -11.96 -3.95
CA VAL A 72 13.60 -11.46 -5.34
C VAL A 72 12.84 -12.30 -6.36
N ASP A 73 12.80 -13.62 -6.17
CA ASP A 73 12.14 -14.54 -7.09
C ASP A 73 10.59 -14.40 -7.09
N ALA A 74 10.01 -13.95 -5.97
CA ALA A 74 8.58 -13.61 -5.90
C ALA A 74 8.28 -12.31 -6.65
N VAL A 75 9.13 -11.28 -6.49
CA VAL A 75 8.98 -9.99 -7.19
C VAL A 75 9.05 -10.18 -8.71
N VAL A 76 10.06 -10.87 -9.23
CA VAL A 76 10.19 -11.04 -10.70
C VAL A 76 9.05 -11.89 -11.28
N LYS A 77 8.57 -12.88 -10.53
CA LYS A 77 7.38 -13.67 -10.90
C LYS A 77 6.13 -12.80 -10.98
N ARG A 78 5.91 -11.90 -10.01
CA ARG A 78 4.78 -10.95 -10.01
C ARG A 78 4.88 -9.91 -11.12
N ALA A 79 6.07 -9.35 -11.34
CA ALA A 79 6.36 -8.36 -12.39
C ALA A 79 6.33 -8.92 -13.82
N GLY A 80 6.25 -10.24 -13.99
CA GLY A 80 6.32 -10.89 -15.31
C GLY A 80 7.68 -10.77 -16.01
N VAL A 81 8.75 -10.52 -15.25
CA VAL A 81 10.12 -10.39 -15.78
C VAL A 81 11.03 -11.50 -15.25
N ASN A 82 12.27 -11.53 -15.71
CA ASN A 82 13.27 -12.51 -15.26
C ASN A 82 14.29 -11.87 -14.30
N LYS A 83 14.98 -12.71 -13.52
CA LYS A 83 15.97 -12.29 -12.51
C LYS A 83 17.10 -11.41 -13.06
N MET A 84 17.55 -11.64 -14.30
CA MET A 84 18.57 -10.77 -14.94
C MET A 84 18.00 -9.40 -15.33
N SER A 85 16.70 -9.29 -15.62
CA SER A 85 16.06 -7.98 -15.82
C SER A 85 16.01 -7.19 -14.52
N LEU A 86 15.74 -7.83 -13.38
CA LEU A 86 15.79 -7.15 -12.06
C LEU A 86 17.18 -6.58 -11.79
N TYR A 87 18.23 -7.41 -11.85
CA TYR A 87 19.59 -6.94 -11.56
C TYR A 87 20.17 -5.95 -12.59
N ARG A 88 19.46 -5.70 -13.70
CA ARG A 88 19.76 -4.60 -14.64
C ARG A 88 19.07 -3.29 -14.27
N GLN A 89 18.02 -3.30 -13.45
CA GLN A 89 17.30 -2.10 -13.01
C GLN A 89 17.64 -1.71 -11.55
N PHE A 90 17.94 -2.70 -10.71
CA PHE A 90 18.29 -2.53 -9.29
C PHE A 90 19.50 -3.42 -8.99
N ALA A 91 20.64 -2.85 -8.57
CA ALA A 91 21.87 -3.61 -8.40
C ALA A 91 21.79 -4.67 -7.28
N SER A 92 20.94 -4.42 -6.29
CA SER A 92 20.65 -5.30 -5.15
C SER A 92 19.15 -5.35 -4.82
N LYS A 93 18.77 -6.21 -3.86
CA LYS A 93 17.42 -6.15 -3.27
C LYS A 93 17.23 -4.85 -2.47
N ASP A 94 18.28 -4.33 -1.85
CA ASP A 94 18.20 -3.12 -1.03
C ASP A 94 17.93 -1.88 -1.89
N ASP A 95 18.49 -1.79 -3.10
CA ASP A 95 18.14 -0.71 -4.06
C ASP A 95 16.66 -0.74 -4.45
N LEU A 96 16.09 -1.94 -4.61
CA LEU A 96 14.65 -2.10 -4.85
C LEU A 96 13.81 -1.73 -3.62
N ILE A 97 14.30 -2.02 -2.40
CA ILE A 97 13.65 -1.60 -1.15
C ILE A 97 13.68 -0.07 -1.02
N LEU A 98 14.80 0.58 -1.38
CA LEU A 98 14.92 2.04 -1.37
C LEU A 98 13.98 2.69 -2.40
N ALA A 99 13.88 2.14 -3.62
CA ALA A 99 12.93 2.61 -4.62
C ALA A 99 11.46 2.44 -4.18
N TYR A 100 11.14 1.32 -3.52
CA TYR A 100 9.84 1.13 -2.86
C TYR A 100 9.58 2.19 -1.77
N LEU A 101 10.54 2.45 -0.90
CA LEU A 101 10.40 3.44 0.17
C LEU A 101 10.25 4.87 -0.37
N ASP A 102 10.93 5.23 -1.45
CA ASP A 102 10.79 6.54 -2.11
C ASP A 102 9.40 6.73 -2.74
N HIS A 103 8.88 5.70 -3.41
CA HIS A 103 7.51 5.67 -3.91
C HIS A 103 6.50 5.82 -2.76
N MET A 104 6.68 5.06 -1.66
CA MET A 104 5.81 5.14 -0.50
C MET A 104 5.95 6.47 0.27
N GLN A 105 7.11 7.13 0.23
CA GLN A 105 7.34 8.46 0.80
C GLN A 105 6.51 9.48 0.06
N THR A 106 6.65 9.52 -1.27
CA THR A 106 5.89 10.42 -2.15
C THR A 106 4.39 10.28 -1.92
N ALA A 107 3.86 9.05 -1.95
CA ALA A 107 2.44 8.78 -1.73
C ALA A 107 1.96 9.04 -0.28
N SER A 108 2.83 9.00 0.73
CA SER A 108 2.45 9.22 2.13
C SER A 108 2.51 10.70 2.51
N LEU A 109 3.51 11.44 2.02
CA LEU A 109 3.60 12.89 2.20
C LEU A 109 2.48 13.61 1.44
N ALA A 110 2.17 13.19 0.20
CA ALA A 110 1.05 13.72 -0.58
C ALA A 110 -0.28 13.66 0.20
N ARG A 111 -0.57 12.56 0.90
CA ARG A 111 -1.79 12.44 1.73
C ARG A 111 -1.82 13.41 2.92
N ILE A 112 -0.67 13.75 3.49
CA ILE A 112 -0.57 14.75 4.56
C ILE A 112 -0.81 16.14 3.97
N ASP A 113 -0.20 16.44 2.83
CA ASP A 113 -0.33 17.71 2.13
C ASP A 113 -1.78 17.92 1.61
N GLU A 114 -2.46 16.86 1.14
CA GLU A 114 -3.89 16.81 0.83
C GLU A 114 -4.78 17.08 2.07
N SER A 115 -4.40 16.56 3.24
CA SER A 115 -5.12 16.80 4.50
C SER A 115 -5.03 18.28 4.90
N ILE A 116 -3.84 18.87 4.75
CA ILE A 116 -3.55 20.29 5.04
C ILE A 116 -4.27 21.22 4.05
N ALA A 117 -4.35 20.84 2.77
CA ALA A 117 -4.99 21.65 1.73
C ALA A 117 -6.51 21.85 1.92
N LYS A 118 -7.17 21.01 2.72
CA LYS A 118 -8.61 21.11 3.01
C LYS A 118 -9.02 22.34 3.85
N HIS A 119 -8.09 22.91 4.62
CA HIS A 119 -8.36 24.02 5.56
C HIS A 119 -7.34 25.16 5.36
N PRO A 120 -7.36 25.87 4.21
CA PRO A 120 -6.33 26.82 3.85
C PRO A 120 -6.29 28.02 4.82
N GLY A 121 -5.15 28.21 5.49
CA GLY A 121 -4.95 29.30 6.45
C GLY A 121 -5.38 29.00 7.89
N GLU A 122 -5.88 27.79 8.17
CA GLU A 122 -6.40 27.40 9.49
C GLU A 122 -5.53 26.31 10.14
N PRO A 123 -4.32 26.61 10.64
CA PRO A 123 -3.32 25.61 11.02
C PRO A 123 -3.81 24.62 12.10
N ARG A 124 -4.69 25.03 13.02
CA ARG A 124 -5.33 24.10 13.97
C ARG A 124 -6.22 23.07 13.29
N ALA A 125 -7.05 23.49 12.34
CA ALA A 125 -7.90 22.60 11.55
C ALA A 125 -7.07 21.71 10.62
N GLN A 126 -6.00 22.24 10.02
CA GLN A 126 -5.04 21.48 9.22
C GLN A 126 -4.37 20.35 10.02
N MET A 127 -3.91 20.63 11.25
CA MET A 127 -3.36 19.61 12.15
C MET A 127 -4.40 18.53 12.45
N LEU A 128 -5.63 18.91 12.81
CA LEU A 128 -6.70 17.97 13.12
C LEU A 128 -7.09 17.10 11.90
N GLN A 129 -7.14 17.68 10.70
CA GLN A 129 -7.57 16.98 9.49
C GLN A 129 -6.66 15.81 9.12
N ILE A 130 -5.35 15.90 9.40
CA ILE A 130 -4.40 14.78 9.22
C ILE A 130 -4.85 13.54 10.00
N PHE A 131 -5.38 13.73 11.21
CA PHE A 131 -5.88 12.65 12.07
C PHE A 131 -7.28 12.18 11.70
N VAL A 132 -8.15 13.06 11.20
CA VAL A 132 -9.45 12.69 10.61
C VAL A 132 -9.24 11.78 9.40
N ASP A 133 -8.41 12.20 8.45
CA ASP A 133 -8.12 11.44 7.23
C ASP A 133 -7.37 10.14 7.52
N LEU A 134 -6.50 10.13 8.55
CA LEU A 134 -5.86 8.90 9.02
C LEU A 134 -6.87 7.95 9.67
N ALA A 135 -7.76 8.42 10.54
CA ALA A 135 -8.77 7.58 11.19
C ALA A 135 -9.70 6.90 10.17
N GLU A 136 -10.13 7.65 9.15
CA GLU A 136 -10.96 7.12 8.06
C GLU A 136 -10.18 6.08 7.23
N ARG A 137 -8.99 6.44 6.73
CA ARG A 137 -8.13 5.56 5.92
C ARG A 137 -7.73 4.29 6.67
N ALA A 138 -7.37 4.41 7.94
CA ALA A 138 -6.95 3.30 8.78
C ALA A 138 -8.09 2.35 9.16
N SER A 139 -9.34 2.82 9.05
CA SER A 139 -10.54 2.01 9.26
C SER A 139 -10.96 1.20 8.02
N ARG A 140 -10.30 1.38 6.86
CA ARG A 140 -10.64 0.66 5.62
C ARG A 140 -10.12 -0.79 5.64
N PRO A 141 -10.87 -1.77 5.06
CA PRO A 141 -10.38 -3.13 4.88
C PRO A 141 -9.05 -3.17 4.11
N GLY A 142 -8.15 -4.06 4.52
CA GLY A 142 -6.82 -4.22 3.88
C GLY A 142 -5.78 -3.15 4.24
N TYR A 143 -6.09 -2.20 5.13
CA TYR A 143 -5.11 -1.18 5.53
C TYR A 143 -3.89 -1.79 6.26
N ARG A 144 -2.69 -1.51 5.74
CA ARG A 144 -1.41 -2.06 6.20
C ARG A 144 -0.52 -1.06 6.97
N GLY A 145 -1.12 -0.10 7.64
CA GLY A 145 -0.43 0.81 8.56
C GLY A 145 0.49 1.81 7.85
N CYS A 146 1.61 2.16 8.50
CA CYS A 146 2.65 2.97 7.88
C CYS A 146 3.75 2.06 7.31
N PRO A 147 4.07 2.14 6.01
CA PRO A 147 5.11 1.30 5.40
C PRO A 147 6.48 1.48 6.10
N PHE A 148 6.78 2.70 6.57
CA PHE A 148 8.03 3.01 7.28
C PHE A 148 8.10 2.40 8.68
N VAL A 149 6.96 2.24 9.38
CA VAL A 149 6.90 1.55 10.68
C VAL A 149 7.10 0.05 10.49
N ASN A 150 6.47 -0.52 9.45
CA ASN A 150 6.65 -1.93 9.11
C ASN A 150 8.13 -2.23 8.79
N VAL A 151 8.77 -1.40 7.96
CA VAL A 151 10.21 -1.52 7.67
C VAL A 151 11.09 -1.25 8.91
N ALA A 152 10.70 -0.33 9.81
CA ALA A 152 11.41 -0.13 11.07
C ALA A 152 11.42 -1.38 11.95
N ALA A 153 10.28 -2.09 12.02
CA ALA A 153 10.15 -3.34 12.78
C ALA A 153 10.94 -4.50 12.17
N GLU A 154 11.08 -4.52 10.84
CA GLU A 154 11.84 -5.56 10.14
C GLU A 154 13.37 -5.35 10.18
N PHE A 155 13.86 -4.10 10.23
CA PHE A 155 15.29 -3.79 10.14
C PHE A 155 15.83 -3.17 11.45
N PRO A 156 16.46 -3.96 12.34
CA PRO A 156 16.89 -3.46 13.65
C PRO A 156 18.13 -2.54 13.61
N ASP A 157 19.01 -2.71 12.60
CA ASP A 157 20.24 -1.92 12.47
C ASP A 157 19.95 -0.48 12.00
N PRO A 158 20.21 0.56 12.81
CA PRO A 158 19.97 1.95 12.43
C PRO A 158 20.87 2.45 11.29
N ALA A 159 22.02 1.81 11.03
CA ALA A 159 22.93 2.18 9.95
C ALA A 159 22.48 1.63 8.58
N HIS A 160 21.53 0.68 8.56
CA HIS A 160 21.00 0.11 7.32
C HIS A 160 20.30 1.17 6.46
N ALA A 161 20.53 1.20 5.15
CA ALA A 161 20.00 2.25 4.26
C ALA A 161 18.47 2.40 4.33
N ALA A 162 17.73 1.28 4.41
CA ALA A 162 16.28 1.29 4.63
C ALA A 162 15.86 2.00 5.94
N ARG A 163 16.68 1.94 7.01
CA ARG A 163 16.41 2.62 8.28
C ARG A 163 16.75 4.09 8.25
N VAL A 164 17.81 4.48 7.53
CA VAL A 164 18.08 5.89 7.19
C VAL A 164 16.91 6.49 6.41
N SER A 165 16.37 5.78 5.41
CA SER A 165 15.17 6.19 4.67
C SER A 165 13.94 6.36 5.57
N VAL A 166 13.71 5.45 6.52
CA VAL A 166 12.66 5.60 7.55
C VAL A 166 12.85 6.88 8.37
N VAL A 167 14.05 7.15 8.88
CA VAL A 167 14.32 8.36 9.67
C VAL A 167 14.08 9.62 8.84
N ASN A 168 14.52 9.66 7.59
CA ASN A 168 14.31 10.79 6.68
C ASN A 168 12.82 11.06 6.43
N TYR A 169 12.01 10.02 6.18
CA TYR A 169 10.56 10.17 6.05
C TYR A 169 9.93 10.75 7.33
N LYS A 170 10.30 10.24 8.50
CA LYS A 170 9.77 10.73 9.78
C LYS A 170 10.16 12.18 10.05
N ALA A 171 11.38 12.59 9.70
CA ALA A 171 11.82 13.98 9.78
C ALA A 171 10.96 14.91 8.89
N GLU A 172 10.56 14.46 7.69
CA GLU A 172 9.66 15.22 6.80
C GLU A 172 8.21 15.32 7.30
N VAL A 173 7.74 14.37 8.10
CA VAL A 173 6.47 14.45 8.82
C VAL A 173 6.57 15.44 9.98
N VAL A 174 7.62 15.32 10.80
CA VAL A 174 7.93 16.25 11.91
C VAL A 174 8.03 17.69 11.39
N ARG A 175 8.75 17.93 10.28
CA ARG A 175 8.88 19.26 9.66
C ARG A 175 7.53 19.87 9.26
N ARG A 176 6.58 19.06 8.79
CA ARG A 176 5.21 19.51 8.47
C ARG A 176 4.45 19.90 9.74
N PHE A 177 4.48 19.08 10.78
CA PHE A 177 3.89 19.45 12.08
C PHE A 177 4.52 20.72 12.65
N THR A 178 5.85 20.83 12.68
CA THR A 178 6.55 22.06 13.13
C THR A 178 6.09 23.29 12.35
N THR A 179 5.91 23.17 11.04
CA THR A 179 5.40 24.25 10.18
C THR A 179 3.98 24.68 10.61
N LEU A 180 3.06 23.72 10.78
CA LEU A 180 1.68 23.99 11.20
C LEU A 180 1.59 24.58 12.61
N VAL A 181 2.33 24.00 13.56
CA VAL A 181 2.36 24.45 14.97
C VAL A 181 2.93 25.87 15.07
N THR A 182 3.99 26.17 14.31
CA THR A 182 4.56 27.54 14.24
C THR A 182 3.57 28.52 13.60
N ALA A 183 2.89 28.13 12.51
CA ALA A 183 1.85 28.93 11.88
C ALA A 183 0.63 29.18 12.79
N ALA A 184 0.35 28.27 13.74
CA ALA A 184 -0.68 28.46 14.77
C ALA A 184 -0.26 29.45 15.88
N GLY A 185 0.97 29.96 15.87
CA GLY A 185 1.46 30.99 16.79
C GLY A 185 2.23 30.47 18.01
N LEU A 186 2.57 29.18 18.09
CA LEU A 186 3.40 28.67 19.18
C LEU A 186 4.85 29.14 19.03
N LYS A 187 5.38 29.72 20.11
CA LYS A 187 6.82 30.08 20.23
C LYS A 187 7.69 28.85 20.50
N GLU A 188 7.15 27.86 21.21
CA GLU A 188 7.82 26.61 21.57
C GLU A 188 7.03 25.45 20.94
N PRO A 189 7.30 25.09 19.67
CA PRO A 189 6.48 24.12 18.95
C PRO A 189 6.72 22.66 19.39
N ALA A 190 7.88 22.36 19.98
CA ALA A 190 8.36 20.99 20.19
C ALA A 190 7.38 20.09 20.97
N PRO A 191 6.84 20.47 22.15
CA PRO A 191 5.96 19.57 22.92
C PRO A 191 4.70 19.13 22.16
N LEU A 192 4.11 20.04 21.37
CA LEU A 192 2.96 19.70 20.53
C LEU A 192 3.38 18.88 19.31
N VAL A 193 4.50 19.20 18.66
CA VAL A 193 5.02 18.41 17.52
C VAL A 193 5.33 16.97 17.92
N ASP A 194 5.94 16.77 19.09
CA ASP A 194 6.27 15.45 19.62
C ASP A 194 5.01 14.68 20.02
N ALA A 195 4.04 15.33 20.67
CA ALA A 195 2.75 14.72 21.00
C ALA A 195 1.96 14.30 19.75
N LEU A 196 1.89 15.15 18.71
CA LEU A 196 1.26 14.83 17.43
C LEU A 196 1.97 13.69 16.70
N SER A 197 3.31 13.67 16.73
CA SER A 197 4.11 12.59 16.14
C SER A 197 3.88 11.27 16.87
N LEU A 198 3.84 11.28 18.21
CA LEU A 198 3.62 10.09 19.04
C LEU A 198 2.23 9.46 18.79
N ILE A 199 1.17 10.26 18.74
CA ILE A 199 -0.18 9.72 18.44
C ILE A 199 -0.31 9.27 16.98
N LEU A 200 0.47 9.83 16.05
CA LEU A 200 0.52 9.38 14.66
C LEU A 200 1.13 7.96 14.58
N GLU A 201 2.25 7.70 15.26
CA GLU A 201 2.81 6.34 15.38
C GLU A 201 1.82 5.39 16.07
N GLY A 202 1.20 5.85 17.17
CA GLY A 202 0.19 5.07 17.90
C GLY A 202 -1.01 4.67 17.04
N ALA A 203 -1.50 5.58 16.18
CA ALA A 203 -2.57 5.29 15.23
C ALA A 203 -2.16 4.24 14.18
N TYR A 204 -0.95 4.35 13.64
CA TYR A 204 -0.44 3.34 12.70
C TYR A 204 -0.31 1.96 13.34
N ALA A 205 0.25 1.88 14.56
CA ALA A 205 0.36 0.63 15.31
C ALA A 205 -1.03 0.04 15.65
N ALA A 206 -1.93 0.85 16.20
CA ALA A 206 -3.28 0.43 16.54
C ALA A 206 -4.06 -0.13 15.33
N SER A 207 -3.87 0.45 14.14
CA SER A 207 -4.49 -0.05 12.91
C SER A 207 -4.06 -1.48 12.55
N GLN A 208 -2.82 -1.88 12.87
CA GLN A 208 -2.32 -3.23 12.63
C GLN A 208 -2.70 -4.20 13.75
N THR A 209 -2.73 -3.74 15.01
CA THR A 209 -3.06 -4.60 16.16
C THR A 209 -4.56 -4.91 16.25
N PHE A 210 -5.43 -3.91 16.03
CA PHE A 210 -6.88 -4.05 16.24
C PHE A 210 -7.71 -4.13 14.96
N GLY A 211 -7.11 -3.81 13.80
CA GLY A 211 -7.73 -3.96 12.49
C GLY A 211 -8.77 -2.88 12.12
N PRO A 212 -9.45 -3.07 10.96
CA PRO A 212 -10.41 -2.11 10.39
C PRO A 212 -11.59 -1.81 11.32
N GLY A 213 -11.98 -0.53 11.41
CA GLY A 213 -13.12 -0.09 12.22
C GLY A 213 -12.94 -0.25 13.73
N SER A 214 -11.73 -0.53 14.22
CA SER A 214 -11.43 -0.79 15.63
C SER A 214 -11.69 0.43 16.55
N PRO A 215 -12.10 0.22 17.82
CA PRO A 215 -12.42 1.33 18.73
C PRO A 215 -11.32 2.39 18.92
N PRO A 216 -10.01 2.05 19.00
CA PRO A 216 -8.96 3.05 19.17
C PRO A 216 -8.83 4.03 17.99
N LEU A 217 -9.11 3.59 16.76
CA LEU A 217 -9.09 4.48 15.59
C LEU A 217 -10.29 5.44 15.57
N ARG A 218 -11.44 5.04 16.10
CA ARG A 218 -12.65 5.88 16.13
C ARG A 218 -12.49 7.13 17.00
N ILE A 219 -11.70 7.04 18.07
CA ILE A 219 -11.46 8.16 19.00
C ILE A 219 -10.26 9.02 18.60
N LEU A 220 -9.47 8.61 17.59
CA LEU A 220 -8.25 9.32 17.16
C LEU A 220 -8.48 10.82 16.87
N PRO A 221 -9.53 11.25 16.14
CA PRO A 221 -9.75 12.69 15.91
C PRO A 221 -10.06 13.46 17.21
N THR A 222 -10.78 12.85 18.15
CA THR A 222 -11.08 13.45 19.47
C THR A 222 -9.83 13.55 20.34
N VAL A 223 -8.96 12.55 20.30
CA VAL A 223 -7.66 12.57 21.02
C VAL A 223 -6.74 13.64 20.42
N ALA A 224 -6.62 13.69 19.10
CA ALA A 224 -5.85 14.71 18.40
C ALA A 224 -6.36 16.12 18.71
N HIS A 225 -7.67 16.37 18.65
CA HIS A 225 -8.26 17.66 19.04
C HIS A 225 -7.88 18.06 20.47
N ARG A 226 -7.97 17.14 21.45
CA ARG A 226 -7.63 17.45 22.84
C ARG A 226 -6.15 17.76 23.02
N ILE A 227 -5.26 17.04 22.33
CA ILE A 227 -3.82 17.28 22.35
C ILE A 227 -3.47 18.62 21.69
N ILE A 228 -4.11 18.95 20.56
CA ILE A 228 -3.96 20.26 19.91
C ILE A 228 -4.35 21.36 20.89
N GLU A 229 -5.54 21.33 21.49
CA GLU A 229 -5.98 22.40 22.39
C GLU A 229 -5.11 22.52 23.65
N ALA A 230 -4.68 21.41 24.27
CA ALA A 230 -3.72 21.42 25.37
C ALA A 230 -2.37 22.03 24.96
N GLY A 231 -1.87 21.71 23.76
CA GLY A 231 -0.67 22.33 23.20
C GLY A 231 -0.85 23.83 22.93
N MET A 232 -2.00 24.24 22.38
CA MET A 232 -2.34 25.66 22.16
C MET A 232 -2.47 26.44 23.47
N ALA A 233 -2.82 25.78 24.57
CA ALA A 233 -2.88 26.36 25.92
C ALA A 233 -1.53 26.36 26.67
N GLY A 234 -0.50 25.69 26.12
CA GLY A 234 0.82 25.56 26.78
C GLY A 234 0.85 24.51 27.90
N GLU A 235 -0.10 23.57 27.91
CA GLU A 235 -0.24 22.53 28.94
C GLU A 235 0.63 21.28 28.69
N LEU A 236 1.25 21.17 27.51
CA LEU A 236 2.14 20.07 27.14
C LEU A 236 3.58 20.38 27.54
N THR A 237 4.16 19.51 28.38
CA THR A 237 5.59 19.52 28.74
C THR A 237 6.31 18.32 28.12
N ALA A 238 7.60 18.47 27.84
CA ALA A 238 8.51 17.37 27.49
C ALA A 238 9.01 16.62 28.73
#